data_AF-A0A521XQ57-F1
#
_entry.id   AF-A0A521XQ57-F1
#
_cell.length_a   1.000
_cell.length_b   1.000
_cell.length_c   1.000
_cell.angle_alpha   90.00
_cell.angle_beta   90.00
_cell.angle_gamma   90.00
#
_symmetry.space_group_name_H-M   'P 1'
#
loop_
_entity.id
_entity.type
_entity.pdbx_description
1 polymer ?
#
loop_
_entity_poly.entity_id
_entity_poly.type
_entity_poly.pdbx_seq_one_letter_code
_entity_poly.pdbx_strand_id
1 'polypeptide(L)'
;MSEHPGADRLAAWSEQFEDSLGAVMRAFQYRWTWRAIIGMLRHSEVPQHPVMQDYLLRTYIVTICMSVRVEADDRKDVRSLARSLRYLSRHAESITYPVYRLRVQSDFEGRGDPDRLVEAAARSSFDIFAGPGGQCLDPTLLRQDLDRLFSIAKPVVDYTNQVIAHRGEYPTQRRPQPHLQRSQLSA
;
A
#
# COMPACT_ATOMS: atom_id res chain seq x y z
N MET A 1 -2.50 -1.63 32.61
CA MET A 1 -2.60 -0.29 32.00
C MET A 1 -1.19 0.15 31.71
N SER A 2 -0.83 0.38 30.45
CA SER A 2 0.53 0.76 30.06
C SER A 2 0.89 2.13 30.65
N GLU A 3 2.10 2.25 31.21
CA GLU A 3 2.62 3.50 31.79
C GLU A 3 2.81 4.61 30.74
N HIS A 4 2.75 4.27 29.44
CA HIS A 4 2.94 5.19 28.33
C HIS A 4 1.91 4.95 27.21
N PRO A 5 0.73 5.60 27.23
CA PRO A 5 -0.28 5.44 26.17
C PRO A 5 0.20 5.84 24.78
N GLY A 6 1.24 6.69 24.69
CA GLY A 6 1.92 7.00 23.43
C GLY A 6 2.70 5.82 22.85
N ALA A 7 3.32 5.00 23.71
CA ALA A 7 4.11 3.85 23.30
C ALA A 7 3.21 2.75 22.70
N ASP A 8 2.09 2.45 23.35
CA ASP A 8 1.10 1.49 22.84
C ASP A 8 0.55 1.93 21.48
N ARG A 9 0.26 3.22 21.31
CA ARG A 9 -0.22 3.79 20.05
C ARG A 9 0.84 3.72 18.95
N LEU A 10 2.09 4.04 19.30
CA LEU A 10 3.20 3.95 18.37
C LEU A 10 3.43 2.51 17.92
N ALA A 11 3.39 1.54 18.83
CA ALA A 11 3.53 0.11 18.51
C ALA A 11 2.41 -0.39 17.58
N ALA A 12 1.15 -0.06 17.90
CA ALA A 12 0.01 -0.41 17.05
C ALA A 12 0.09 0.22 15.66
N TRP A 13 0.56 1.46 15.58
CA TRP A 13 0.82 2.11 14.29
C TRP A 13 1.95 1.44 13.52
N SER A 14 3.07 1.09 14.18
CA SER A 14 4.21 0.44 13.54
C SER A 14 3.83 -0.88 12.90
N GLU A 15 3.06 -1.73 13.58
CA GLU A 15 2.56 -2.99 13.03
C GLU A 15 1.72 -2.75 11.76
N GLN A 16 0.80 -1.79 11.80
CA GLN A 16 -0.01 -1.44 10.63
C GLN A 16 0.83 -0.88 9.48
N PHE A 17 1.84 -0.07 9.80
CA PHE A 17 2.71 0.53 8.81
C PHE A 17 3.61 -0.50 8.13
N GLU A 18 4.09 -1.51 8.85
CA GLU A 18 4.90 -2.62 8.30
C GLU A 18 4.13 -3.42 7.24
N ASP A 19 2.84 -3.67 7.45
CA ASP A 19 1.98 -4.33 6.45
C ASP A 19 1.91 -3.52 5.15
N SER A 20 1.64 -2.22 5.25
CA SER A 20 1.60 -1.29 4.11
C SER A 20 2.97 -1.16 3.44
N LEU A 21 4.06 -1.09 4.21
CA LEU A 21 5.42 -1.07 3.69
C LEU A 21 5.71 -2.32 2.88
N GLY A 22 5.33 -3.51 3.39
CA GLY A 22 5.45 -4.77 2.66
C GLY A 22 4.67 -4.77 1.35
N ALA A 23 3.46 -4.20 1.32
CA ALA A 23 2.65 -4.07 0.11
C ALA A 23 3.29 -3.12 -0.93
N VAL A 24 3.80 -1.97 -0.49
CA VAL A 24 4.51 -1.01 -1.35
C VAL A 24 5.80 -1.62 -1.91
N MET A 25 6.57 -2.32 -1.07
CA MET A 25 7.79 -3.02 -1.49
C MET A 25 7.49 -4.12 -2.53
N ARG A 26 6.40 -4.88 -2.36
CA ARG A 26 5.94 -5.84 -3.38
C ARG A 26 5.59 -5.15 -4.69
N ALA A 27 4.89 -4.01 -4.67
CA ALA A 27 4.58 -3.25 -5.88
C ALA A 27 5.86 -2.77 -6.60
N PHE A 28 6.87 -2.34 -5.84
CA PHE A 28 8.18 -1.99 -6.40
C PHE A 28 8.89 -3.20 -7.03
N GLN A 29 8.86 -4.35 -6.36
CA GLN A 29 9.38 -5.60 -6.91
C GLN A 29 8.65 -6.00 -8.20
N TYR A 30 7.33 -5.92 -8.26
CA TYR A 30 6.56 -6.19 -9.48
C TYR A 30 6.97 -5.29 -10.64
N ARG A 31 7.22 -4.00 -10.38
CA ARG A 31 7.76 -3.08 -11.40
C ARG A 31 9.14 -3.53 -11.90
N TRP A 32 10.03 -3.94 -11.00
CA TRP A 32 11.37 -4.39 -11.38
C TRP A 32 11.32 -5.69 -12.19
N THR A 33 10.56 -6.69 -11.72
CA THR A 33 10.32 -7.95 -12.43
C THR A 33 9.72 -7.70 -13.81
N TRP A 34 8.76 -6.79 -13.92
CA TRP A 34 8.17 -6.43 -15.22
C TRP A 34 9.20 -5.82 -16.18
N ARG A 35 10.07 -4.92 -15.70
CA ARG A 35 11.15 -4.36 -16.51
C ARG A 35 12.13 -5.44 -16.97
N ALA A 36 12.43 -6.41 -16.11
CA ALA A 36 13.27 -7.55 -16.48
C ALA A 36 12.60 -8.42 -17.56
N ILE A 37 11.31 -8.73 -17.42
CA ILE A 37 10.53 -9.47 -18.43
C ILE A 37 10.55 -8.75 -19.78
N ILE A 38 10.25 -7.45 -19.81
CA ILE A 38 10.31 -6.64 -21.05
C ILE A 38 11.74 -6.60 -21.61
N GLY A 39 12.75 -6.53 -20.74
CA GLY A 39 14.15 -6.62 -21.14
C GLY A 39 14.46 -7.95 -21.84
N MET A 40 14.07 -9.07 -21.25
CA MET A 40 14.27 -10.40 -21.84
C MET A 40 13.54 -10.54 -23.17
N LEU A 41 12.27 -10.13 -23.26
CA LEU A 41 11.48 -10.22 -24.48
C LEU A 41 12.06 -9.39 -25.63
N ARG A 42 12.62 -8.21 -25.34
CA ARG A 42 13.26 -7.34 -26.34
C ARG A 42 14.54 -7.93 -26.94
N HIS A 43 15.26 -8.76 -26.18
CA HIS A 43 16.54 -9.36 -26.60
C HIS A 43 16.42 -10.85 -26.93
N SER A 44 15.22 -11.43 -26.84
CA SER A 44 14.99 -12.84 -27.14
C SER A 44 14.70 -13.06 -28.62
N GLU A 45 15.21 -14.17 -29.17
CA GLU A 45 14.80 -14.68 -30.49
C GLU A 45 13.44 -15.38 -30.47
N VAL A 46 12.77 -15.41 -29.30
CA VAL A 46 11.46 -16.03 -29.13
C VAL A 46 10.40 -15.24 -29.90
N PRO A 47 9.58 -15.91 -30.74
CA PRO A 47 8.46 -15.27 -31.42
C PRO A 47 7.55 -14.54 -30.43
N GLN A 48 7.42 -13.23 -30.64
CA GLN A 48 6.60 -12.38 -29.80
C GLN A 48 5.13 -12.49 -30.22
N HIS A 49 4.32 -13.17 -29.42
CA HIS A 49 2.87 -13.26 -29.66
C HIS A 49 2.16 -12.04 -29.06
N PRO A 50 1.48 -11.20 -29.88
CA PRO A 50 0.85 -9.96 -29.39
C PRO A 50 -0.19 -10.20 -28.28
N VAL A 51 -0.92 -11.31 -28.34
CA VAL A 51 -1.92 -11.69 -27.34
C VAL A 51 -1.28 -11.95 -25.97
N MET A 52 -0.14 -12.66 -25.95
CA MET A 52 0.57 -12.95 -24.70
C MET A 52 1.19 -11.69 -24.11
N GLN A 53 1.74 -10.81 -24.94
CA GLN A 53 2.26 -9.52 -24.51
C GLN A 53 1.16 -8.63 -23.92
N ASP A 54 0.00 -8.54 -24.59
CA ASP A 54 -1.16 -7.79 -24.09
C ASP A 54 -1.67 -8.36 -22.76
N TYR A 55 -1.79 -9.69 -22.65
CA TYR A 55 -2.19 -10.34 -21.40
C TYR A 55 -1.24 -10.02 -20.23
N LEU A 56 0.07 -10.15 -20.46
CA LEU A 56 1.08 -9.87 -19.46
C LEU A 56 1.09 -8.39 -19.04
N LEU A 57 0.99 -7.49 -20.03
CA LEU A 57 0.90 -6.04 -19.78
C LEU A 57 -0.34 -5.70 -18.96
N ARG A 58 -1.50 -6.26 -19.32
CA ARG A 58 -2.74 -6.06 -18.56
C ARG A 58 -2.64 -6.58 -17.14
N THR A 59 -2.05 -7.76 -16.95
CA THR A 59 -1.83 -8.34 -15.62
C THR A 59 -0.98 -7.42 -14.76
N TYR A 60 0.13 -6.92 -15.30
CA TYR A 60 0.98 -5.96 -14.60
C TYR A 60 0.22 -4.67 -14.25
N ILE A 61 -0.49 -4.07 -15.22
CA ILE A 61 -1.25 -2.84 -15.00
C ILE A 61 -2.29 -3.04 -13.90
N VAL A 62 -3.07 -4.13 -13.95
CA VAL A 62 -4.10 -4.43 -12.95
C VAL A 62 -3.47 -4.58 -11.57
N THR A 63 -2.40 -5.35 -11.43
CA THR A 63 -1.72 -5.54 -10.14
C THR A 63 -1.25 -4.23 -9.54
N ILE A 64 -0.54 -3.38 -10.30
CA ILE A 64 -0.05 -2.10 -9.80
C ILE A 64 -1.19 -1.14 -9.46
N CYS A 65 -2.21 -1.07 -10.31
CA CYS A 65 -3.37 -0.22 -10.08
C CYS A 65 -4.12 -0.60 -8.80
N MET A 66 -4.32 -1.91 -8.57
CA MET A 66 -4.94 -2.41 -7.35
C MET A 66 -4.09 -2.13 -6.11
N SER A 67 -2.76 -2.33 -6.17
CA SER A 67 -1.87 -2.01 -5.05
C SER A 67 -1.93 -0.53 -4.68
N VAL A 68 -1.85 0.38 -5.66
CA VAL A 68 -1.94 1.82 -5.40
C VAL A 68 -3.30 2.20 -4.84
N ARG A 69 -4.39 1.62 -5.38
CA ARG A 69 -5.74 1.86 -4.88
C ARG A 69 -5.89 1.48 -3.42
N VAL A 70 -5.37 0.33 -3.00
CA VAL A 70 -5.46 -0.14 -1.60
C VAL A 70 -4.73 0.81 -0.66
N GLU A 71 -3.53 1.26 -1.01
CA GLU A 71 -2.76 2.16 -0.13
C GLU A 71 -3.37 3.56 -0.01
N ALA A 72 -4.14 3.98 -1.01
CA ALA A 72 -4.94 5.20 -0.99
C ALA A 72 -6.37 5.01 -0.45
N ASP A 73 -6.76 3.79 -0.06
CA ASP A 73 -8.09 3.53 0.49
C ASP A 73 -8.16 4.01 1.95
N ASP A 74 -9.21 4.71 2.30
CA ASP A 74 -9.36 5.36 3.59
C ASP A 74 -10.46 4.74 4.47
N ARG A 75 -11.09 3.66 3.98
CA ARG A 75 -12.18 2.95 4.65
C ARG A 75 -11.72 2.27 5.93
N LYS A 76 -12.68 2.00 6.82
CA LYS A 76 -12.40 1.55 8.19
C LYS A 76 -11.86 0.12 8.28
N ASP A 77 -12.13 -0.68 7.27
CA ASP A 77 -11.82 -2.10 7.14
C ASP A 77 -10.52 -2.37 6.38
N VAL A 78 -9.82 -1.33 5.91
CA VAL A 78 -8.59 -1.47 5.13
C VAL A 78 -7.37 -1.01 5.93
N ARG A 79 -6.34 -1.85 5.96
CA ARG A 79 -4.99 -1.46 6.39
C ARG A 79 -4.30 -0.81 5.18
N SER A 80 -4.06 0.49 5.25
CA SER A 80 -3.49 1.28 4.15
C SER A 80 -2.57 2.37 4.69
N LEU A 81 -1.69 2.88 3.83
CA LEU A 81 -0.86 4.03 4.14
C LEU A 81 -1.70 5.26 4.51
N ALA A 82 -2.80 5.52 3.80
CA ALA A 82 -3.72 6.61 4.13
C ALA A 82 -4.29 6.48 5.56
N ARG A 83 -4.62 5.26 5.99
CA ARG A 83 -5.10 4.97 7.35
C ARG A 83 -4.01 5.13 8.39
N SER A 84 -2.79 4.73 8.08
CA SER A 84 -1.63 4.88 8.96
C SER A 84 -1.31 6.36 9.19
N LEU A 85 -1.33 7.20 8.15
CA LEU A 85 -1.13 8.65 8.27
C LEU A 85 -2.27 9.32 9.08
N ARG A 86 -3.53 8.93 8.85
CA ARG A 86 -4.67 9.42 9.66
C ARG A 86 -4.56 9.02 11.13
N TYR A 87 -4.07 7.81 11.40
CA TYR A 87 -3.88 7.34 12.77
C TYR A 87 -2.87 8.23 13.50
N LEU A 88 -1.70 8.48 12.90
CA LEU A 88 -0.71 9.40 13.48
C LEU A 88 -1.30 10.80 13.69
N SER A 89 -2.01 11.34 12.70
CA SER A 89 -2.58 12.69 12.79
C SER A 89 -3.57 12.83 13.95
N ARG A 90 -4.38 11.80 14.23
CA ARG A 90 -5.33 11.77 15.37
C ARG A 90 -4.65 11.64 16.73
N HIS A 91 -3.43 11.11 16.76
CA HIS A 91 -2.70 10.79 17.97
C HIS A 91 -1.40 11.59 18.11
N ALA A 92 -1.26 12.66 17.33
CA ALA A 92 -0.04 13.43 17.16
C ALA A 92 0.54 13.92 18.50
N GLU A 93 -0.31 14.43 19.38
CA GLU A 93 0.09 14.95 20.70
C GLU A 93 0.58 13.85 21.66
N SER A 94 0.11 12.61 21.48
CA SER A 94 0.48 11.49 22.35
C SER A 94 1.75 10.77 21.92
N ILE A 95 2.18 10.94 20.67
CA ILE A 95 3.40 10.33 20.13
C ILE A 95 4.50 11.40 20.21
N THR A 96 5.26 11.35 21.30
CA THR A 96 6.29 12.34 21.60
C THR A 96 7.68 11.83 21.25
N TYR A 97 8.64 12.75 21.11
CA TYR A 97 10.03 12.41 20.86
C TYR A 97 10.62 11.44 21.90
N PRO A 98 10.44 11.65 23.23
CA PRO A 98 10.94 10.70 24.23
C PRO A 98 10.37 9.29 24.06
N VAL A 99 9.07 9.17 23.75
CA VAL A 99 8.42 7.88 23.50
C VAL A 99 8.99 7.20 22.25
N TYR A 100 9.16 7.96 21.16
CA TYR A 100 9.74 7.45 19.92
C TYR A 100 11.20 7.01 20.10
N ARG A 101 12.00 7.79 20.83
CA ARG A 101 13.40 7.47 21.15
C ARG A 101 13.52 6.14 21.90
N LEU A 102 12.63 5.85 22.85
CA LEU A 102 12.61 4.56 23.55
C LEU A 102 12.33 3.39 22.58
N ARG A 103 11.43 3.58 21.61
CA ARG A 103 11.18 2.58 20.57
C ARG A 103 12.42 2.35 19.72
N VAL A 104 13.07 3.41 19.24
CA VAL A 104 14.31 3.30 18.46
C VAL A 104 15.38 2.60 19.29
N GLN A 105 15.56 2.97 20.56
CA GLN A 105 16.52 2.33 21.45
C GLN A 105 16.31 0.81 21.53
N SER A 106 15.06 0.34 21.59
CA SER A 106 14.75 -1.11 21.61
C SER A 106 15.23 -1.85 20.35
N ASP A 107 15.27 -1.19 19.18
CA ASP A 107 15.76 -1.80 17.94
C ASP A 107 17.30 -1.94 17.90
N PHE A 108 18.00 -1.20 18.75
CA PHE A 108 19.46 -1.21 18.89
C PHE A 108 19.96 -1.95 20.13
N GLU A 109 19.07 -2.50 20.96
CA GLU A 109 19.45 -3.31 22.12
C GLU A 109 20.37 -4.47 21.72
N GLY A 110 21.47 -4.64 22.47
CA GLY A 110 22.47 -5.67 22.20
C GLY A 110 23.45 -5.37 21.05
N ARG A 111 23.32 -4.23 20.36
CA ARG A 111 24.22 -3.83 19.25
C ARG A 111 25.41 -2.95 19.66
N GLY A 112 25.62 -2.73 20.96
CA GLY A 112 26.78 -2.00 21.50
C GLY A 112 26.80 -0.51 21.15
N ASP A 113 25.64 0.08 20.86
CA ASP A 113 25.55 1.37 20.18
C ASP A 113 25.79 2.54 21.16
N PRO A 114 26.72 3.47 20.88
CA PRO A 114 26.88 4.68 21.68
C PRO A 114 25.61 5.54 21.54
N ASP A 115 25.01 5.96 22.66
CA ASP A 115 23.78 6.78 22.77
C ASP A 115 23.59 7.87 21.69
N ARG A 116 24.70 8.40 21.16
CA ARG A 116 24.72 9.37 20.05
C ARG A 116 24.11 8.83 18.75
N LEU A 117 24.28 7.54 18.42
CA LEU A 117 23.72 6.94 17.21
C LEU A 117 22.21 6.75 17.33
N VAL A 118 21.73 6.27 18.48
CA VAL A 118 20.29 6.22 18.80
C VAL A 118 19.67 7.62 18.74
N GLU A 119 20.32 8.62 19.34
CA GLU A 119 19.84 10.01 19.32
C GLU A 119 19.77 10.56 17.88
N ALA A 120 20.82 10.35 17.07
CA ALA A 120 20.85 10.81 15.69
C ALA A 120 19.78 10.11 14.82
N ALA A 121 19.61 8.80 14.96
CA ALA A 121 18.61 8.02 14.24
C ALA A 121 17.19 8.40 14.66
N ALA A 122 16.94 8.52 15.96
CA ALA A 122 15.63 8.91 16.50
C ALA A 122 15.26 10.33 16.07
N ARG A 123 16.16 11.31 16.22
CA ARG A 123 15.90 12.70 15.85
C ARG A 123 15.63 12.83 14.36
N SER A 124 16.52 12.30 13.52
CA SER A 124 16.38 12.40 12.06
C SER A 124 15.08 11.78 11.54
N SER A 125 14.67 10.63 12.10
CA SER A 125 13.45 9.95 11.69
C SER A 125 12.18 10.58 12.25
N PHE A 126 12.22 11.09 13.48
CA PHE A 126 11.07 11.75 14.12
C PHE A 126 10.76 13.11 13.49
N ASP A 127 11.80 13.90 13.19
CA ASP A 127 11.66 15.24 12.62
C ASP A 127 11.00 15.23 11.22
N ILE A 128 10.97 14.09 10.52
CA ILE A 128 10.20 13.90 9.28
C ILE A 128 8.70 14.17 9.51
N PHE A 129 8.18 13.75 10.68
CA PHE A 129 6.77 13.86 11.02
C PHE A 129 6.46 14.98 12.01
N ALA A 130 7.46 15.45 12.76
CA ALA A 130 7.34 16.48 13.79
C ALA A 130 7.85 17.86 13.37
N GLY A 131 8.57 17.94 12.25
CA GLY A 131 9.39 19.09 11.90
C GLY A 131 10.69 19.15 12.73
N PRO A 132 11.66 19.97 12.32
CA PRO A 132 12.97 20.05 12.99
C PRO A 132 12.86 20.39 14.48
N GLY A 133 13.35 19.51 15.36
CA GLY A 133 13.36 19.71 16.80
C GLY A 133 11.99 19.60 17.49
N GLY A 134 10.96 19.09 16.80
CA GLY A 134 9.63 18.91 17.35
C GLY A 134 9.60 17.97 18.56
N GLN A 135 8.67 18.23 19.50
CA GLN A 135 8.47 17.39 20.70
C GLN A 135 7.36 16.36 20.52
N CYS A 136 6.42 16.63 19.63
CA CYS A 136 5.32 15.77 19.21
C CYS A 136 5.18 15.82 17.69
N LEU A 137 4.41 14.91 17.12
CA LEU A 137 4.16 14.92 15.67
C LEU A 137 3.40 16.20 15.27
N ASP A 138 3.67 16.72 14.07
CA ASP A 138 2.96 17.85 13.51
C ASP A 138 1.74 17.35 12.71
N PRO A 139 0.50 17.60 13.18
CA PRO A 139 -0.69 17.17 12.46
C PRO A 139 -0.84 17.84 11.09
N THR A 140 -0.21 18.99 10.87
CA THR A 140 -0.21 19.72 9.60
C THR A 140 0.65 19.00 8.57
N LEU A 141 1.87 18.59 8.94
CA LEU A 141 2.75 17.80 8.06
C LEU A 141 2.09 16.48 7.67
N LEU A 142 1.51 15.76 8.63
CA LEU A 142 0.80 14.52 8.38
C LEU A 142 -0.43 14.69 7.45
N ARG A 143 -1.13 15.82 7.56
CA ARG A 143 -2.23 16.15 6.64
C ARG A 143 -1.73 16.45 5.24
N GLN A 144 -0.63 17.20 5.12
CA GLN A 144 -0.01 17.47 3.82
C GLN A 144 0.46 16.19 3.12
N ASP A 145 1.05 15.26 3.85
CA ASP A 145 1.45 13.95 3.31
C ASP A 145 0.24 13.12 2.87
N LEU A 146 -0.85 13.15 3.64
CA LEU A 146 -2.10 12.48 3.28
C LEU A 146 -2.73 13.09 2.02
N ASP A 147 -2.79 14.41 1.91
CA ASP A 147 -3.30 15.12 0.74
C ASP A 147 -2.44 14.85 -0.49
N ARG A 148 -1.11 14.80 -0.31
CA ARG A 148 -0.16 14.41 -1.35
C ARG A 148 -0.39 12.98 -1.82
N LEU A 149 -0.58 12.03 -0.90
CA LEU A 149 -0.90 10.64 -1.23
C LEU A 149 -2.16 10.56 -2.09
N PHE A 150 -3.25 11.22 -1.69
CA PHE A 150 -4.48 11.22 -2.47
C PHE A 150 -4.32 11.88 -3.82
N SER A 151 -3.64 13.03 -3.89
CA SER A 151 -3.40 13.74 -5.15
C SER A 151 -2.62 12.89 -6.16
N ILE A 152 -1.54 12.22 -5.71
CA ILE A 152 -0.71 11.36 -6.56
C ILE A 152 -1.47 10.08 -6.96
N ALA A 153 -2.22 9.48 -6.03
CA ALA A 153 -2.93 8.23 -6.29
C ALA A 153 -4.21 8.43 -7.11
N LYS A 154 -4.82 9.62 -7.09
CA LYS A 154 -6.13 9.90 -7.71
C LYS A 154 -6.26 9.40 -9.15
N PRO A 155 -5.34 9.69 -10.09
CA PRO A 155 -5.47 9.21 -11.46
C PRO A 155 -5.52 7.68 -11.57
N VAL A 156 -4.74 6.99 -10.73
CA VAL A 156 -4.69 5.52 -10.68
C VAL A 156 -5.95 4.97 -10.06
N VAL A 157 -6.43 5.57 -8.96
CA VAL A 157 -7.69 5.21 -8.30
C VAL A 157 -8.88 5.38 -9.25
N ASP A 158 -8.98 6.54 -9.92
CA ASP A 158 -10.04 6.84 -10.88
C ASP A 158 -10.04 5.83 -12.03
N TYR A 159 -8.86 5.56 -12.63
CA TYR A 159 -8.70 4.53 -13.66
C TYR A 159 -9.09 3.13 -13.16
N THR A 160 -8.68 2.76 -11.94
CA THR A 160 -9.00 1.46 -11.37
C THR A 160 -10.49 1.30 -11.15
N ASN A 161 -11.14 2.32 -10.60
CA ASN A 161 -12.58 2.34 -10.35
C ASN A 161 -13.38 2.29 -11.65
N GLN A 162 -13.03 3.09 -12.65
CA GLN A 162 -13.82 3.23 -13.88
C GLN A 162 -13.54 2.14 -14.91
N VAL A 163 -12.31 1.65 -14.99
CA VAL A 163 -11.87 0.76 -16.09
C VAL A 163 -11.61 -0.65 -15.60
N ILE A 164 -10.87 -0.82 -14.50
CA ILE A 164 -10.47 -2.16 -14.05
C ILE A 164 -11.63 -2.87 -13.35
N ALA A 165 -12.35 -2.18 -12.46
CA ALA A 165 -13.43 -2.79 -11.69
C ALA A 165 -14.61 -3.27 -12.57
N HIS A 166 -14.87 -2.59 -13.68
CA HIS A 166 -15.99 -2.90 -14.59
C HIS A 166 -15.60 -3.82 -15.77
N ARG A 167 -14.33 -4.25 -15.88
CA ARG A 167 -13.86 -5.16 -16.96
C ARG A 167 -14.48 -6.55 -16.92
N GLY A 168 -15.20 -6.91 -15.85
CA GLY A 168 -15.91 -8.17 -15.66
C GLY A 168 -17.44 -8.08 -15.80
N GLU A 169 -18.01 -6.89 -16.00
CA GLU A 169 -19.44 -6.76 -16.31
C GLU A 169 -19.69 -7.20 -17.75
N TYR A 170 -19.77 -8.51 -17.96
CA TYR A 170 -20.50 -9.02 -19.11
C TYR A 170 -21.94 -8.53 -18.99
N PRO A 171 -22.54 -7.98 -20.06
CA PRO A 171 -24.00 -7.88 -20.10
C PRO A 171 -24.48 -9.31 -19.85
N THR A 172 -25.23 -9.52 -18.78
CA THR A 172 -26.01 -10.74 -18.59
C THR A 172 -27.13 -10.70 -19.63
N GLN A 173 -26.78 -10.85 -20.91
CA GLN A 173 -27.69 -11.33 -21.91
C GLN A 173 -28.03 -12.74 -21.48
N ARG A 174 -29.11 -12.86 -20.70
CA ARG A 174 -29.91 -14.09 -20.63
C ARG A 174 -30.27 -14.45 -22.07
N ARG A 175 -29.42 -15.22 -22.74
CA ARG A 175 -29.85 -15.94 -23.94
C ARG A 175 -30.96 -16.88 -23.47
N PRO A 176 -32.17 -16.82 -24.06
CA PRO A 176 -33.19 -17.83 -23.77
C PRO A 176 -32.58 -19.18 -24.13
N GLN A 177 -32.54 -20.12 -23.17
CA GLN A 177 -32.16 -21.49 -23.48
C GLN A 177 -33.19 -22.05 -24.47
N PRO A 178 -32.79 -22.54 -25.65
CA PRO A 178 -33.69 -23.32 -26.48
C PRO A 178 -33.94 -24.65 -25.77
N HIS A 179 -35.08 -24.70 -25.09
CA HIS A 179 -35.94 -25.86 -24.84
C HIS A 179 -35.35 -27.20 -25.30
N LEU A 180 -34.99 -28.02 -24.31
CA LEU A 180 -34.89 -29.48 -24.41
C LEU A 180 -36.25 -30.05 -24.88
N GLN A 181 -36.46 -30.15 -26.19
CA GLN A 181 -37.42 -31.10 -26.74
C GLN A 181 -36.70 -32.44 -26.96
N ARG A 182 -36.66 -33.27 -25.92
CA ARG A 182 -36.51 -34.72 -26.07
C ARG A 182 -37.51 -35.41 -25.16
N SER A 183 -38.70 -35.59 -25.70
CA SER A 183 -39.77 -36.52 -25.30
C SER A 183 -40.68 -36.52 -26.54
N GLN A 184 -40.91 -37.58 -27.31
CA GLN A 184 -41.09 -38.98 -26.97
C GLN A 184 -40.77 -39.82 -28.23
N LEU A 185 -40.00 -40.90 -28.09
CA LEU A 185 -40.15 -42.09 -28.92
C LEU A 185 -40.01 -43.28 -27.98
N SER A 186 -41.14 -43.73 -27.47
CA SER A 186 -41.34 -45.05 -26.91
C SER A 186 -42.54 -45.66 -27.63
N ALA A 187 -42.26 -46.51 -28.60
CA ALA A 187 -43.04 -47.66 -29.06
C ALA A 187 -42.22 -48.38 -30.13
#